data_AF-B9WHP7-F1
#
_entry.id   AF-B9WHP7-F1
#
_cell.length_a   1.000
_cell.length_b   1.000
_cell.length_c   1.000
_cell.angle_alpha   90.00
_cell.angle_beta   90.00
_cell.angle_gamma   90.00
#
_symmetry.space_group_name_H-M   'P 1'
#
loop_
_entity.id
_entity.type
_entity.pdbx_description
1 polymer ?
#
loop_
_entity_poly.entity_id
_entity_poly.type
_entity_poly.pdbx_seq_one_letter_code
_entity_poly.pdbx_strand_id
1 'polypeptide(L)'
;MSDYEDNAFNEVAENFEDFDAPDHFSDNEYDDPSANGGDAALKTTDGRTIINGGFGPDDAQSASQPRKKTTKELAIPKEKRTTTPYMTKYERARILGTRALQISLNAPVLVDIEGETDPLQIAMKELAQRKIPLVIRRYLPDGSYEDWGCDELIVDQ
;
A
#
# COMPACT_ATOMS: atom_id res chain seq x y z
N MET A 1 64.99 -2.30 3.51
CA MET A 1 63.63 -2.62 3.05
C MET A 1 62.88 -3.17 4.25
N SER A 2 62.32 -2.25 5.04
CA SER A 2 61.34 -2.48 6.11
C SER A 2 59.96 -2.59 5.48
N ASP A 3 58.92 -3.15 6.07
CA ASP A 3 58.68 -4.24 7.03
C ASP A 3 57.13 -4.43 6.94
N TYR A 4 56.65 -5.62 7.30
CA TYR A 4 55.26 -6.05 7.55
C TYR A 4 54.06 -5.09 7.35
N GLU A 5 53.00 -5.58 6.65
CA GLU A 5 51.71 -6.05 7.23
C GLU A 5 50.44 -5.76 6.38
N ASP A 6 49.62 -6.81 6.27
CA ASP A 6 48.24 -6.86 5.78
C ASP A 6 47.32 -5.85 6.50
N ASN A 7 46.41 -5.20 5.75
CA ASN A 7 45.00 -4.89 6.12
C ASN A 7 44.37 -3.81 5.23
N ALA A 8 44.35 -3.99 3.91
CA ALA A 8 43.68 -3.06 2.99
C ALA A 8 42.13 -3.20 2.95
N PHE A 9 41.50 -3.74 4.00
CA PHE A 9 40.05 -3.97 4.06
C PHE A 9 39.50 -3.91 5.49
N ASN A 10 39.90 -2.93 6.33
CA ASN A 10 39.05 -2.60 7.49
C ASN A 10 39.38 -1.24 8.17
N GLU A 11 39.12 -0.12 7.50
CA GLU A 11 38.95 1.18 8.19
C GLU A 11 37.90 2.02 7.46
N VAL A 12 36.63 1.64 7.60
CA VAL A 12 35.58 2.65 7.76
C VAL A 12 35.02 2.36 9.14
N ALA A 13 35.47 3.16 10.10
CA ALA A 13 34.96 3.16 11.45
C ALA A 13 33.44 3.12 11.38
N GLU A 14 32.87 2.05 11.92
CA GLU A 14 31.45 1.98 12.17
C GLU A 14 31.11 3.16 13.07
N ASN A 15 30.29 4.07 12.53
CA ASN A 15 29.66 5.15 13.27
C ASN A 15 28.65 4.50 14.23
N PHE A 16 29.18 3.90 15.30
CA PHE A 16 28.45 3.23 16.38
C PHE A 16 28.02 4.25 17.45
N GLU A 17 27.63 5.44 17.00
CA GLU A 17 27.15 6.53 17.84
C GLU A 17 25.90 7.11 17.17
N ASP A 18 24.74 6.53 17.50
CA ASP A 18 23.60 7.25 18.11
C ASP A 18 22.32 6.39 18.02
N PHE A 19 22.22 5.36 18.85
CA PHE A 19 20.99 4.54 18.99
C PHE A 19 19.91 5.23 19.83
N ASP A 20 20.23 6.38 20.44
CA ASP A 20 19.32 7.17 21.29
C ASP A 20 18.81 8.44 20.60
N ALA A 21 19.13 8.64 19.32
CA ALA A 21 18.45 9.63 18.51
C ALA A 21 16.96 9.28 18.45
N PRO A 22 16.04 10.17 18.85
CA PRO A 22 14.62 9.94 18.63
C PRO A 22 14.44 9.71 17.13
N ASP A 23 13.93 8.52 16.76
CA ASP A 23 13.58 8.19 15.39
C ASP A 23 12.92 9.42 14.78
N HIS A 24 13.50 9.93 13.68
CA HIS A 24 12.90 10.98 12.88
C HIS A 24 11.68 10.36 12.17
N PHE A 25 10.64 10.04 12.95
CA PHE A 25 9.31 9.79 12.45
C PHE A 25 8.98 11.04 11.63
N SER A 26 8.91 10.90 10.30
CA SER A 26 8.27 11.92 9.51
C SER A 26 6.87 12.04 10.11
N ASP A 27 6.59 13.19 10.69
CA ASP A 27 5.32 13.55 11.30
C ASP A 27 4.27 13.67 10.18
N ASN A 28 4.00 12.54 9.52
CA ASN A 28 2.76 12.32 8.81
C ASN A 28 1.75 12.08 9.92
N GLU A 29 1.35 13.19 10.51
CA GLU A 29 0.14 13.37 11.29
C GLU A 29 -0.93 12.49 10.67
N TYR A 30 -1.20 11.37 11.33
CA TYR A 30 -2.37 10.55 11.05
C TYR A 30 -3.54 11.45 11.43
N ASP A 31 -4.03 12.23 10.47
CA ASP A 31 -5.27 12.98 10.60
C ASP A 31 -6.38 11.93 10.75
N ASP A 32 -6.70 11.60 12.00
CA ASP A 32 -7.84 10.79 12.36
C ASP A 32 -9.09 11.58 11.94
N PRO A 33 -9.82 11.17 10.88
CA PRO A 33 -11.01 11.88 10.46
C PRO A 33 -12.14 11.77 11.50
N SER A 34 -11.94 11.03 12.60
CA SER A 34 -12.90 10.88 13.69
C SER A 34 -12.76 11.94 14.79
N ALA A 35 -11.79 12.85 14.75
CA ALA A 35 -11.61 13.86 15.80
C ALA A 35 -12.24 15.23 15.51
N ASN A 36 -13.07 15.36 14.46
CA ASN A 36 -13.86 16.59 14.23
C ASN A 36 -15.20 16.51 14.98
N GLY A 37 -15.09 16.51 16.30
CA GLY A 37 -16.20 16.64 17.22
C GLY A 37 -16.72 18.08 17.24
N GLY A 38 -17.63 18.39 16.32
CA GLY A 38 -18.76 19.29 16.61
C GLY A 38 -18.92 20.48 15.69
N ASP A 39 -19.76 20.35 14.67
CA ASP A 39 -20.42 21.48 14.00
C ASP A 39 -21.67 20.98 13.26
N ALA A 40 -22.68 20.55 14.01
CA ALA A 40 -24.01 20.32 13.43
C ALA A 40 -24.80 21.58 13.65
N ALA A 41 -25.10 22.24 12.55
CA ALA A 41 -25.68 23.54 12.63
C ALA A 41 -26.77 23.92 11.62
N LEU A 42 -27.79 23.09 11.73
CA LEU A 42 -29.10 23.16 11.15
C LEU A 42 -30.10 24.06 11.92
N LYS A 43 -30.41 25.28 11.48
CA LYS A 43 -31.43 26.11 12.19
C LYS A 43 -32.75 25.36 12.40
N THR A 44 -33.24 25.32 13.65
CA THR A 44 -34.57 24.76 13.97
C THR A 44 -35.68 25.68 13.46
N THR A 45 -36.90 25.15 13.30
CA THR A 45 -38.08 25.88 12.82
C THR A 45 -38.47 27.06 13.71
N ASP A 46 -37.95 27.13 14.93
CA ASP A 46 -38.14 28.23 15.90
C ASP A 46 -37.01 29.29 15.89
N GLY A 47 -36.17 29.32 14.86
CA GLY A 47 -35.31 30.48 14.56
C GLY A 47 -34.01 30.59 15.35
N ARG A 48 -33.58 29.57 16.10
CA ARG A 48 -32.19 29.54 16.63
C ARG A 48 -31.20 29.16 15.54
N THR A 49 -30.20 30.03 15.36
CA THR A 49 -29.04 29.77 14.50
C THR A 49 -28.31 28.56 15.05
N ILE A 50 -27.93 27.68 14.15
CA ILE A 50 -26.86 26.78 14.47
C ILE A 50 -25.70 27.13 13.52
N ILE A 51 -24.49 27.17 14.08
CA ILE A 51 -23.19 27.56 13.48
C ILE A 51 -22.41 26.35 12.93
N ASN A 52 -22.36 26.16 11.61
CA ASN A 52 -21.52 25.13 10.99
C ASN A 52 -20.14 25.78 10.87
N GLY A 53 -19.18 25.36 11.69
CA GLY A 53 -17.79 25.79 11.58
C GLY A 53 -17.26 25.64 10.15
N GLY A 54 -16.87 26.77 9.56
CA GLY A 54 -16.21 26.81 8.27
C GLY A 54 -16.32 28.18 7.60
N PHE A 55 -15.16 28.74 7.27
CA PHE A 55 -14.91 30.01 6.56
C PHE A 55 -14.80 31.25 7.44
N GLY A 56 -13.76 31.22 8.29
CA GLY A 56 -13.08 32.45 8.70
C GLY A 56 -12.21 33.01 7.56
N PRO A 57 -11.82 34.29 7.59
CA PRO A 57 -10.96 34.91 6.57
C PRO A 57 -9.58 34.25 6.44
N ASP A 58 -9.16 33.45 7.43
CA ASP A 58 -7.91 32.66 7.39
C ASP A 58 -8.03 31.39 6.53
N ASP A 59 -9.23 30.86 6.30
CA ASP A 59 -9.48 29.70 5.41
C ASP A 59 -9.44 30.08 3.92
N ALA A 60 -9.55 31.37 3.60
CA ALA A 60 -9.49 31.88 2.23
C ALA A 60 -8.08 31.77 1.62
N GLN A 61 -7.03 31.62 2.44
CA GLN A 61 -5.66 31.39 1.98
C GLN A 61 -5.40 29.94 1.56
N SER A 62 -6.26 29.00 1.94
CA SER A 62 -6.19 27.59 1.51
C SER A 62 -6.82 27.34 0.13
N ALA A 63 -7.51 28.33 -0.45
CA ALA A 63 -8.16 28.23 -1.76
C ALA A 63 -7.19 28.23 -2.96
N SER A 64 -5.90 28.51 -2.74
CA SER A 64 -4.85 28.47 -3.78
C SER A 64 -4.03 27.19 -3.82
N GLN A 65 -4.32 26.20 -2.95
CA GLN A 65 -3.67 24.89 -2.99
C GLN A 65 -4.34 23.99 -4.05
N PRO A 66 -3.59 23.33 -4.94
CA PRO A 66 -4.17 22.39 -5.88
C PRO A 66 -4.83 21.22 -5.12
N ARG A 67 -6.11 20.96 -5.40
CA ARG A 67 -6.86 19.85 -4.80
C ARG A 67 -6.16 18.52 -5.10
N LYS A 68 -5.91 17.71 -4.05
CA LYS A 68 -5.46 16.31 -4.22
C LYS A 68 -6.51 15.54 -5.03
N LYS A 69 -6.08 14.87 -6.11
CA LYS A 69 -6.95 14.05 -6.96
C LYS A 69 -7.62 12.95 -6.13
N THR A 70 -8.87 12.64 -6.44
CA THR A 70 -9.60 11.56 -5.74
C THR A 70 -9.09 10.18 -6.16
N THR A 71 -9.30 9.16 -5.32
CA THR A 71 -8.92 7.76 -5.64
C THR A 71 -9.59 7.25 -6.93
N LYS A 72 -10.79 7.74 -7.24
CA LYS A 72 -11.51 7.41 -8.47
C LYS A 72 -10.95 8.12 -9.70
N GLU A 73 -10.46 9.35 -9.56
CA GLU A 73 -9.79 10.08 -10.63
C GLU A 73 -8.42 9.48 -10.99
N LEU A 74 -7.77 8.82 -10.04
CA LEU A 74 -6.49 8.14 -10.23
C LEU A 74 -6.64 6.72 -10.85
N ALA A 75 -7.84 6.15 -10.85
CA ALA A 75 -8.08 4.82 -11.39
C ALA A 75 -8.12 4.81 -12.92
N ILE A 76 -7.29 4.00 -13.55
CA ILE A 76 -7.27 3.83 -15.01
C ILE A 76 -8.30 2.74 -15.42
N PRO A 77 -9.23 3.04 -16.34
CA PRO A 77 -10.20 2.06 -16.86
C PRO A 77 -9.52 0.86 -17.53
N LYS A 78 -10.20 -0.30 -17.55
CA LYS A 78 -9.65 -1.56 -18.08
C LYS A 78 -9.20 -1.46 -19.53
N GLU A 79 -9.92 -0.71 -20.35
CA GLU A 79 -9.66 -0.56 -21.79
C GLU A 79 -8.46 0.33 -22.08
N LYS A 80 -7.99 1.10 -21.09
CA LYS A 80 -6.89 2.08 -21.21
C LYS A 80 -5.63 1.65 -20.47
N ARG A 81 -5.57 0.43 -19.95
CA ARG A 81 -4.38 -0.10 -19.27
C ARG A 81 -3.24 -0.28 -20.27
N THR A 82 -2.03 0.04 -19.84
CA THR A 82 -0.82 0.01 -20.68
C THR A 82 0.30 -0.85 -20.10
N THR A 83 0.22 -1.22 -18.81
CA THR A 83 1.24 -2.07 -18.20
C THR A 83 1.23 -3.50 -18.76
N THR A 84 2.33 -4.22 -18.55
CA THR A 84 2.57 -5.56 -19.12
C THR A 84 1.47 -6.57 -18.74
N PRO A 85 0.98 -7.42 -19.65
CA PRO A 85 0.03 -8.48 -19.30
C PRO A 85 0.65 -9.63 -18.50
N TYR A 86 1.98 -9.62 -18.31
CA TYR A 86 2.70 -10.63 -17.54
C TYR A 86 2.75 -10.28 -16.06
N MET A 87 2.63 -11.30 -15.21
CA MET A 87 2.88 -11.20 -13.79
C MET A 87 4.38 -11.07 -13.55
N THR A 88 4.80 -10.02 -12.86
CA THR A 88 6.20 -9.83 -12.52
C THR A 88 6.63 -10.80 -11.41
N LYS A 89 7.93 -11.08 -11.32
CA LYS A 89 8.49 -11.92 -10.24
C LYS A 89 8.16 -11.41 -8.83
N TYR A 90 8.05 -10.08 -8.67
CA TYR A 90 7.73 -9.43 -7.41
C TYR A 90 6.26 -9.65 -7.02
N GLU A 91 5.37 -9.48 -7.99
CA GLU A 91 3.94 -9.76 -7.84
C GLU A 91 3.69 -11.21 -7.48
N ARG A 92 4.30 -12.14 -8.24
CA ARG A 92 4.19 -13.58 -7.97
C ARG A 92 4.62 -13.92 -6.55
N ALA A 93 5.79 -13.44 -6.12
CA ALA A 93 6.28 -13.70 -4.76
C ALA A 93 5.32 -13.14 -3.69
N ARG A 94 4.82 -11.92 -3.87
CA ARG A 94 3.92 -11.28 -2.91
C ARG A 94 2.55 -11.94 -2.85
N ILE A 95 2.01 -12.35 -4.00
CA ILE A 95 0.73 -13.07 -4.10
C ILE A 95 0.84 -14.42 -3.40
N LEU A 96 1.87 -15.19 -3.69
CA LEU A 96 2.10 -16.49 -3.03
C LEU A 96 2.26 -16.31 -1.52
N GLY A 97 3.04 -15.33 -1.06
CA GLY A 97 3.21 -15.06 0.37
C GLY A 97 1.92 -14.65 1.07
N THR A 98 1.17 -13.71 0.47
CA THR A 98 -0.11 -13.23 1.02
C THR A 98 -1.14 -14.36 1.07
N ARG A 99 -1.22 -15.15 0.00
CA ARG A 99 -2.20 -16.24 -0.09
C ARG A 99 -1.85 -17.40 0.83
N ALA A 100 -0.58 -17.78 0.91
CA ALA A 100 -0.10 -18.78 1.86
C ALA A 100 -0.40 -18.36 3.31
N LEU A 101 -0.19 -17.07 3.65
CA LEU A 101 -0.56 -16.53 4.96
C LEU A 101 -2.07 -16.67 5.22
N GLN A 102 -2.93 -16.30 4.26
CA GLN A 102 -4.38 -16.48 4.42
C GLN A 102 -4.76 -17.95 4.67
N ILE A 103 -4.18 -18.88 3.92
CA ILE A 103 -4.41 -20.32 4.09
C ILE A 103 -3.97 -20.79 5.48
N SER A 104 -2.82 -20.31 5.96
CA SER A 104 -2.31 -20.63 7.31
C SER A 104 -3.24 -20.13 8.42
N LEU A 105 -3.97 -19.04 8.17
CA LEU A 105 -5.01 -18.48 9.04
C LEU A 105 -6.38 -19.11 8.76
N ASN A 106 -6.41 -20.35 8.23
CA ASN A 106 -7.61 -21.13 7.94
C ASN A 106 -8.59 -20.47 6.95
N ALA A 107 -8.12 -19.59 6.05
CA ALA A 107 -8.96 -19.07 4.98
C ALA A 107 -9.40 -20.20 4.02
N PRO A 108 -10.58 -20.09 3.39
CA PRO A 108 -11.06 -21.10 2.45
C PRO A 108 -10.13 -21.28 1.24
N VAL A 109 -9.78 -22.53 0.94
CA VAL A 109 -8.99 -22.94 -0.23
C VAL A 109 -9.93 -23.23 -1.41
N LEU A 110 -9.57 -22.77 -2.61
CA LEU A 110 -10.40 -22.82 -3.83
C LEU A 110 -10.00 -23.94 -4.80
N VAL A 111 -8.98 -24.73 -4.45
CA VAL A 111 -8.51 -25.91 -5.17
C VAL A 111 -8.64 -27.16 -4.31
N ASP A 112 -8.72 -28.31 -4.95
CA ASP A 112 -8.75 -29.59 -4.27
C ASP A 112 -7.37 -29.90 -3.67
N ILE A 113 -7.36 -30.28 -2.39
CA ILE A 113 -6.15 -30.66 -1.66
C ILE A 113 -5.96 -32.18 -1.81
N GLU A 114 -4.82 -32.58 -2.36
CA GLU A 114 -4.42 -33.97 -2.66
C GLU A 114 -3.34 -34.48 -1.68
N GLY A 115 -3.30 -33.91 -0.47
CA GLY A 115 -2.33 -34.25 0.57
C GLY A 115 -1.26 -33.19 0.80
N GLU A 116 -1.37 -32.01 0.17
CA GLU A 116 -0.54 -30.86 0.49
C GLU A 116 -0.87 -30.34 1.90
N THR A 117 0.16 -30.24 2.74
CA THR A 117 0.05 -29.70 4.11
C THR A 117 0.67 -28.32 4.25
N ASP A 118 1.61 -27.97 3.36
CA ASP A 118 2.26 -26.67 3.33
C ASP A 118 1.36 -25.61 2.68
N PRO A 119 1.01 -24.51 3.38
CA PRO A 119 0.23 -23.42 2.82
C PRO A 119 0.84 -22.82 1.54
N LEU A 120 2.16 -22.80 1.42
CA LEU A 120 2.83 -22.27 0.23
C LEU A 120 2.60 -23.18 -0.99
N GLN A 121 2.66 -24.50 -0.81
CA GLN A 121 2.34 -25.45 -1.87
C GLN A 121 0.89 -25.33 -2.34
N ILE A 122 -0.05 -25.17 -1.40
CA ILE A 122 -1.47 -24.94 -1.72
C ILE A 122 -1.64 -23.62 -2.50
N ALA A 123 -0.99 -22.54 -2.07
CA ALA A 123 -1.04 -21.26 -2.78
C ALA A 123 -0.43 -21.35 -4.19
N MET A 124 0.66 -22.10 -4.38
CA MET A 124 1.23 -22.37 -5.71
C MET A 124 0.27 -23.13 -6.60
N LYS A 125 -0.45 -24.12 -6.05
CA LYS A 125 -1.49 -24.88 -6.77
C LYS A 125 -2.66 -23.98 -7.18
N GLU A 126 -3.11 -23.10 -6.29
CA GLU A 126 -4.13 -22.10 -6.60
C GLU A 126 -3.69 -21.11 -7.69
N LEU A 127 -2.44 -20.65 -7.65
CA LEU A 127 -1.89 -19.75 -8.68
C LEU A 127 -1.83 -20.45 -10.04
N ALA A 128 -1.37 -21.71 -10.08
CA ALA A 128 -1.28 -22.50 -11.31
C ALA A 128 -2.65 -22.73 -11.96
N GLN A 129 -3.70 -22.91 -11.15
CA GLN A 129 -5.09 -23.04 -11.61
C GLN A 129 -5.80 -21.68 -11.80
N ARG A 130 -5.11 -20.55 -11.61
CA ARG A 130 -5.67 -19.19 -11.70
C ARG A 130 -6.89 -18.95 -10.78
N LYS A 131 -6.87 -19.54 -9.59
CA LYS A 131 -7.97 -19.46 -8.61
C LYS A 131 -7.71 -18.53 -7.43
N ILE A 132 -6.59 -17.80 -7.41
CA ILE A 132 -6.31 -16.85 -6.34
C ILE A 132 -7.24 -15.62 -6.46
N PRO A 133 -8.07 -15.32 -5.43
CA PRO A 133 -9.06 -14.24 -5.50
C PRO A 133 -8.44 -12.90 -5.07
N LEU A 134 -7.35 -12.49 -5.71
CA LEU A 134 -6.64 -11.25 -5.42
C LEU A 134 -6.52 -10.36 -6.67
N VAL A 135 -6.43 -9.06 -6.42
CA VAL A 135 -6.21 -8.02 -7.45
C VAL A 135 -4.93 -7.28 -7.13
N ILE A 136 -4.10 -7.06 -8.14
CA ILE A 136 -2.86 -6.29 -8.07
C ILE A 136 -3.16 -4.86 -8.48
N ARG A 137 -2.90 -3.90 -7.60
CA ARG A 137 -2.91 -2.47 -7.94
C ARG A 137 -1.51 -2.02 -8.33
N ARG A 138 -1.30 -1.74 -9.62
CA ARG A 138 -0.03 -1.21 -10.15
C ARG A 138 -0.08 0.31 -10.18
N TYR A 139 0.74 0.95 -9.34
CA TYR A 139 0.88 2.40 -9.33
C TYR A 139 1.85 2.87 -10.41
N LEU A 140 1.48 3.94 -11.09
CA LEU A 140 2.30 4.66 -12.04
C LEU A 140 3.04 5.81 -11.34
N PRO A 141 4.13 6.35 -11.92
CA PRO A 141 4.90 7.43 -11.30
C PRO A 141 4.11 8.72 -11.01
N ASP A 142 3.00 8.94 -11.72
CA ASP A 142 2.10 10.08 -11.51
C ASP A 142 1.04 9.85 -10.40
N GLY A 143 1.09 8.68 -9.75
CA GLY A 143 0.16 8.27 -8.71
C GLY A 143 -1.15 7.64 -9.21
N SER A 144 -1.40 7.65 -10.52
CA SER A 144 -2.51 6.88 -11.11
C SER A 144 -2.23 5.37 -10.98
N TYR A 145 -3.26 4.53 -11.14
CA TYR A 145 -3.09 3.09 -10.98
C TYR A 145 -3.96 2.24 -11.90
N GLU A 146 -3.48 1.04 -12.18
CA GLU A 146 -4.18 -0.02 -12.91
C GLU A 146 -4.44 -1.22 -12.01
N ASP A 147 -5.69 -1.68 -11.94
CA ASP A 147 -6.09 -2.84 -11.12
C ASP A 147 -6.14 -4.12 -11.98
N TRP A 148 -5.20 -5.03 -11.81
CA TRP A 148 -5.09 -6.29 -12.56
C TRP A 148 -5.53 -7.50 -11.74
N GLY A 149 -6.45 -8.30 -12.27
CA GLY A 149 -6.82 -9.58 -11.64
C GLY A 149 -5.67 -10.59 -11.70
N CYS A 150 -5.48 -11.38 -10.64
CA CYS A 150 -4.48 -12.46 -10.66
C CYS A 150 -4.82 -13.56 -11.69
N ASP A 151 -6.10 -13.69 -12.04
CA ASP A 151 -6.66 -14.62 -13.01
C ASP A 151 -6.38 -14.22 -14.47
N GLU A 152 -6.30 -12.91 -14.76
CA GLU A 152 -6.03 -12.38 -16.10
C GLU A 152 -4.55 -12.27 -16.45
N LEU A 153 -3.66 -12.18 -15.45
CA LEU A 153 -2.21 -12.06 -15.68
C LEU A 153 -1.58 -13.36 -16.18
N ILE A 154 -0.63 -13.22 -17.11
CA ILE A 154 0.14 -14.34 -17.65
C ILE A 154 1.31 -14.64 -16.69
N VAL A 155 1.36 -15.86 -16.16
CA VAL A 155 2.46 -16.32 -15.31
C VAL A 155 3.46 -17.06 -16.20
N ASP A 156 4.70 -16.60 -16.22
CA ASP A 156 5.81 -17.32 -16.87
C ASP A 156 6.21 -18.50 -15.97
N GLN A 157 6.31 -19.69 -16.55
CA GLN A 157 6.47 -20.97 -15.84
C GLN A 157 7.94 -21.28 -15.52
#